data_AF-A0A2N9LRK0-F1
#
_entry.id   AF-A0A2N9LRK0-F1
#
_cell.length_a   1.000
_cell.length_b   1.000
_cell.length_c   1.000
_cell.angle_alpha   90.00
_cell.angle_beta   90.00
_cell.angle_gamma   90.00
#
_symmetry.space_group_name_H-M   'P 1'
#
loop_
_entity.id
_entity.type
_entity.pdbx_description
1 polymer ?
#
loop_
_entity_poly.entity_id
_entity_poly.type
_entity_poly.pdbx_seq_one_letter_code
_entity_poly.pdbx_strand_id
1 'polypeptide(L)'
;MSDIAIPPVLTPPSLPVHTKADTPAKIHDAAQQFEALLIGQILQTVSESGGWMGSGGDSASSCATGFAQEQLASAMAKGGGFGLADLIGKGLERTR
;
A
#
# COMPACT_ATOMS: atom_id res chain seq x y z
N MET A 1 30.06 -41.16 5.54
CA MET A 1 30.04 -39.72 5.87
C MET A 1 29.58 -39.01 4.62
N SER A 2 28.30 -38.65 4.57
CA SER A 2 27.69 -38.06 3.37
C SER A 2 27.99 -36.57 3.33
N ASP A 3 28.72 -36.15 2.29
CA ASP A 3 29.07 -34.76 2.00
C ASP A 3 27.79 -33.94 1.76
N ILE A 4 27.55 -32.96 2.62
CA ILE A 4 26.47 -31.99 2.46
C ILE A 4 26.99 -30.88 1.55
N ALA A 5 26.62 -30.96 0.28
CA ALA A 5 26.84 -29.90 -0.69
C ALA A 5 25.89 -28.74 -0.38
N ILE A 6 26.42 -27.61 0.06
CA ILE A 6 25.68 -26.36 0.26
C ILE A 6 25.42 -25.75 -1.12
N PRO A 7 24.16 -25.54 -1.55
CA PRO A 7 23.89 -24.88 -2.83
C PRO A 7 24.30 -23.41 -2.80
N PRO A 8 24.78 -22.84 -3.93
CA PRO A 8 25.14 -21.44 -3.99
C PRO A 8 23.90 -20.55 -3.77
N VAL A 9 24.03 -19.60 -2.84
CA VAL A 9 23.05 -18.52 -2.66
C VAL A 9 22.90 -17.77 -3.98
N LEU A 10 21.68 -17.78 -4.52
CA LEU A 10 21.31 -16.97 -5.67
C LEU A 10 21.39 -15.49 -5.24
N THR A 11 22.32 -14.75 -5.81
CA THR A 11 22.39 -13.29 -5.66
C THR A 11 21.06 -12.70 -6.16
N PRO A 12 20.32 -11.92 -5.34
CA PRO A 12 19.10 -11.30 -5.81
C PRO A 12 19.43 -10.34 -6.97
N PRO A 13 18.58 -10.26 -8.01
CA PRO A 13 18.77 -9.30 -9.08
C PRO A 13 18.82 -7.89 -8.49
N SER A 14 19.88 -7.15 -8.82
CA SER A 14 20.01 -5.75 -8.43
C SER A 14 18.83 -4.97 -9.00
N LEU A 15 18.00 -4.41 -8.12
CA LEU A 15 16.84 -3.62 -8.51
C LEU A 15 17.32 -2.43 -9.37
N PRO A 16 16.65 -2.13 -10.49
CA PRO A 16 17.02 -1.01 -11.34
C PRO A 16 16.93 0.29 -10.52
N VAL A 17 18.09 0.92 -10.30
CA VAL A 17 18.19 2.27 -9.74
C VAL A 17 17.46 3.20 -10.70
N HIS A 18 16.25 3.62 -10.31
CA HIS A 18 15.45 4.55 -11.07
C HIS A 18 16.14 5.92 -11.05
N THR A 19 16.88 6.22 -12.10
CA THR A 19 17.58 7.49 -12.34
C THR A 19 16.63 8.61 -12.81
N LYS A 20 15.31 8.45 -12.64
CA LYS A 20 14.34 9.47 -13.04
C LYS A 20 14.06 10.38 -11.85
N ALA A 21 14.84 11.47 -11.75
CA ALA A 21 14.73 12.54 -10.77
C ALA A 21 13.40 12.54 -10.00
N ASP A 22 13.47 12.25 -8.70
CA ASP A 22 12.34 12.26 -7.77
C ASP A 22 11.85 13.69 -7.59
N THR A 23 11.05 14.15 -8.55
CA THR A 23 10.37 15.43 -8.49
C THR A 23 9.38 15.42 -7.31
N PRO A 24 9.17 16.54 -6.62
CA PRO A 24 8.22 16.62 -5.49
C PRO A 24 6.84 16.04 -5.84
N ALA A 25 6.35 16.26 -7.06
CA ALA A 25 5.08 15.73 -7.54
C ALA A 25 5.01 14.18 -7.55
N LYS A 26 6.12 13.51 -7.89
CA LYS A 26 6.18 12.03 -7.91
C LYS A 26 6.28 11.44 -6.52
N ILE A 27 6.99 12.12 -5.63
CA ILE A 27 7.09 11.75 -4.22
C ILE A 27 5.69 11.83 -3.59
N HIS A 28 4.99 12.94 -3.83
CA HIS A 28 3.62 13.11 -3.35
C HIS A 28 2.68 12.05 -3.92
N ASP A 29 2.71 11.77 -5.22
CA ASP A 29 1.88 10.74 -5.84
C ASP A 29 2.15 9.34 -5.27
N ALA A 30 3.41 8.96 -5.11
CA ALA A 30 3.79 7.68 -4.50
C ALA A 30 3.34 7.59 -3.03
N ALA A 31 3.47 8.68 -2.28
CA ALA A 31 3.06 8.74 -0.88
C ALA A 31 1.52 8.69 -0.74
N GLN A 32 0.78 9.29 -1.66
CA GLN A 32 -0.67 9.19 -1.75
C GLN A 32 -1.13 7.77 -2.10
N GLN A 33 -0.42 7.07 -2.99
CA GLN A 33 -0.67 5.66 -3.31
C GLN A 33 -0.40 4.76 -2.10
N PHE A 34 0.67 5.03 -1.33
CA PHE A 34 0.94 4.33 -0.08
C PHE A 34 -0.19 4.52 0.95
N GLU A 35 -0.66 5.75 1.13
CA GLU A 35 -1.77 6.05 2.03
C GLU A 35 -3.06 5.33 1.61
N ALA A 36 -3.35 5.23 0.31
CA ALA A 36 -4.49 4.47 -0.20
C ALA A 36 -4.42 2.98 0.19
N LEU A 37 -3.24 2.35 0.07
CA LEU A 37 -3.04 0.96 0.48
C LEU A 37 -3.22 0.78 1.99
N LEU A 38 -2.72 1.72 2.79
CA LEU A 38 -2.84 1.69 4.24
C LEU A 38 -4.30 1.87 4.70
N ILE A 39 -5.04 2.82 4.11
CA ILE A 39 -6.48 2.98 4.34
C ILE A 39 -7.22 1.70 3.95
N GLY A 40 -6.88 1.10 2.81
CA GLY A 40 -7.43 -0.18 2.36
C GLY A 40 -7.26 -1.29 3.39
N GLN A 41 -6.05 -1.43 3.96
CA GLN A 41 -5.77 -2.44 4.99
C GLN A 41 -6.53 -2.18 6.30
N ILE A 42 -6.69 -0.92 6.70
CA ILE A 42 -7.48 -0.56 7.89
C ILE A 42 -8.94 -0.91 7.67
N LEU A 43 -9.52 -0.53 6.53
CA LEU A 43 -10.89 -0.86 6.19
C LEU A 43 -11.11 -2.37 6.14
N GLN A 44 -10.14 -3.12 5.62
CA GLN A 44 -10.19 -4.58 5.59
C GLN A 44 -10.19 -5.15 7.02
N THR A 45 -9.31 -4.65 7.89
CA THR A 45 -9.24 -5.07 9.30
C THR A 45 -10.55 -4.78 10.03
N VAL A 46 -11.16 -3.62 9.77
CA VAL A 46 -12.47 -3.24 10.34
C VAL A 46 -13.58 -4.16 9.82
N SER A 47 -13.57 -4.47 8.53
CA SER A 47 -14.51 -5.42 7.92
C SER A 47 -14.37 -6.83 8.52
N GLU A 48 -13.13 -7.32 8.64
CA GLU A 48 -12.82 -8.64 9.21
C GLU A 48 -13.12 -8.72 10.71
N SER A 49 -12.99 -7.62 11.45
CA SER A 49 -13.34 -7.53 12.88
C SER A 49 -14.85 -7.56 13.17
N GLY A 50 -15.69 -7.72 12.13
CA GLY A 50 -17.13 -7.93 12.27
C GLY A 50 -17.97 -6.65 12.23
N GLY A 51 -17.41 -5.53 11.78
CA GLY A 51 -18.05 -4.21 11.90
C GLY A 51 -18.72 -3.65 10.63
N TRP A 52 -18.39 -4.14 9.44
CA TRP A 52 -18.89 -3.55 8.19
C TRP A 52 -19.81 -4.54 7.45
N MET A 53 -21.11 -4.29 7.58
CA MET A 53 -22.18 -4.90 6.76
C MET A 53 -22.61 -6.35 7.06
N GLY A 54 -22.40 -6.85 8.28
CA GLY A 54 -23.12 -8.03 8.78
C GLY A 54 -22.76 -9.37 8.11
N SER A 55 -22.80 -10.43 8.90
CA SER A 55 -22.43 -11.80 8.54
C SER A 55 -23.35 -12.49 7.50
N GLY A 56 -24.09 -11.76 6.66
CA GLY A 56 -25.21 -12.29 5.87
C GLY A 56 -25.18 -12.06 4.36
N GLY A 57 -24.10 -11.51 3.79
CA GLY A 57 -24.03 -11.20 2.35
C GLY A 57 -23.59 -12.38 1.49
N ASP A 58 -24.37 -12.71 0.46
CA ASP A 58 -24.00 -13.65 -0.61
C ASP A 58 -22.64 -13.27 -1.24
N SER A 59 -21.92 -14.20 -1.87
CA SER A 59 -20.58 -13.98 -2.45
C SER A 59 -20.49 -12.82 -3.47
N ALA A 60 -21.61 -12.36 -4.03
CA ALA A 60 -21.65 -11.14 -4.85
C ALA A 60 -21.53 -9.86 -4.02
N SER A 61 -22.08 -9.86 -2.80
CA SER A 61 -22.01 -8.76 -1.84
C SER A 61 -20.58 -8.54 -1.32
N SER A 62 -19.79 -9.60 -1.17
CA SER A 62 -18.38 -9.48 -0.76
C SER A 62 -17.51 -8.86 -1.86
N CYS A 63 -17.71 -9.26 -3.13
CA CYS A 63 -17.01 -8.63 -4.27
C CYS A 63 -17.39 -7.15 -4.45
N ALA A 64 -18.68 -6.80 -4.34
CA ALA A 64 -19.12 -5.41 -4.43
C ALA A 64 -18.55 -4.55 -3.28
N THR A 65 -18.50 -5.10 -2.07
CA THR A 65 -17.93 -4.41 -0.89
C THR A 65 -16.43 -4.21 -1.04
N GLY A 66 -15.68 -5.20 -1.53
CA GLY A 66 -14.24 -5.08 -1.78
C GLY A 66 -13.91 -3.98 -2.79
N PHE A 67 -14.63 -3.93 -3.91
CA PHE A 67 -14.42 -2.87 -4.90
C PHE A 67 -14.82 -1.49 -4.37
N ALA A 68 -15.93 -1.39 -3.62
CA ALA A 68 -16.33 -0.14 -2.98
C ALA A 68 -15.27 0.34 -1.97
N GLN A 69 -14.65 -0.58 -1.24
CA GLN A 69 -13.60 -0.28 -0.27
C GLN A 69 -12.33 0.24 -0.94
N GLU A 70 -11.88 -0.38 -2.04
CA GLU A 70 -10.73 0.11 -2.81
C GLU A 70 -10.96 1.53 -3.34
N GLN A 71 -12.15 1.79 -3.89
CA GLN A 71 -12.51 3.09 -4.42
C GLN A 71 -12.63 4.15 -3.32
N LEU A 72 -13.18 3.77 -2.15
CA LEU A 72 -13.22 4.63 -0.97
C LEU A 72 -11.81 4.96 -0.48
N ALA A 73 -10.94 3.97 -0.35
CA ALA A 73 -9.56 4.18 0.09
C ALA A 73 -8.79 5.09 -0.87
N SER A 74 -8.94 4.89 -2.19
CA SER A 74 -8.33 5.74 -3.21
C SER A 74 -8.86 7.18 -3.17
N ALA A 75 -10.18 7.35 -3.00
CA ALA A 75 -10.81 8.66 -2.92
C ALA A 75 -10.39 9.41 -1.64
N MET A 76 -10.32 8.71 -0.50
CA MET A 76 -9.85 9.26 0.76
C MET A 76 -8.41 9.71 0.66
N ALA A 77 -7.50 8.86 0.13
CA ALA A 77 -6.10 9.24 -0.04
C ALA A 77 -5.92 10.43 -1.01
N LYS A 78 -6.66 10.47 -2.13
CA LYS A 78 -6.66 11.63 -3.05
C LYS A 78 -7.15 12.92 -2.39
N GLY A 79 -8.05 12.81 -1.42
CA GLY A 79 -8.51 13.93 -0.60
C GLY A 79 -7.60 14.30 0.57
N GLY A 80 -6.47 13.61 0.74
CA GLY A 80 -5.53 13.83 1.84
C GLY A 80 -5.77 12.97 3.09
N GLY A 81 -6.62 11.94 3.00
CA GLY A 81 -6.75 10.81 3.94
C GLY A 81 -6.34 11.08 5.39
N PHE A 82 -5.10 10.69 5.72
CA PHE A 82 -4.46 10.91 7.02
C PHE A 82 -3.36 12.00 6.96
N GLY A 83 -3.12 12.59 5.80
CA GLY A 83 -2.08 13.60 5.57
C GLY A 83 -0.67 13.01 5.46
N LEU A 84 -0.54 11.69 5.26
CA LEU A 84 0.77 11.03 5.19
C LEU A 84 1.56 11.46 3.95
N ALA A 85 0.87 11.74 2.83
CA ALA A 85 1.52 12.21 1.62
C ALA A 85 2.27 13.54 1.82
N ASP A 86 1.64 14.50 2.50
CA ASP A 86 2.24 15.78 2.86
C ASP A 86 3.37 15.61 3.88
N LEU A 87 3.20 14.73 4.87
CA LEU A 87 4.22 14.46 5.88
C LEU A 87 5.49 13.88 5.25
N ILE A 88 5.33 12.92 4.33
CA ILE A 88 6.44 12.30 3.59
C ILE A 88 7.13 13.34 2.70
N GLY A 89 6.38 14.17 1.98
CA GLY A 89 6.92 15.26 1.18
C GLY A 89 7.78 16.21 2.01
N LYS A 90 7.24 16.72 3.13
CA LYS A 90 7.95 17.62 4.05
C LYS A 90 9.18 16.98 4.70
N GLY A 91 9.11 15.69 5.04
CA GLY A 91 10.23 14.95 5.62
C GLY A 91 11.41 14.79 4.65
N LEU A 92 11.11 14.53 3.38
CA LEU A 92 12.12 14.40 2.33
C LEU A 92 12.72 15.74 1.91
N GLU A 93 11.94 16.83 1.97
CA GLU A 93 12.47 18.19 1.79
C GLU A 93 13.42 18.60 2.91
N ARG A 94 13.15 18.19 4.15
CA ARG A 94 14.00 18.52 5.31
C ARG A 94 15.32 17.75 5.35
N THR A 95 15.41 16.62 4.65
CA THR A 95 16.58 15.73 4.64
C THR A 95 17.49 15.97 3.43
N ARG A 96 17.06 16.79 2.45
CA ARG A 96 17.91 17.31 1.38
C ARG A 96 18.71 18.52 1.84
#